data_AF-A0A359E8G5-F1
#
_entry.id   AF-A0A359E8G5-F1
#
_cell.length_a   1.000
_cell.length_b   1.000
_cell.length_c   1.000
_cell.angle_alpha   90.00
_cell.angle_beta   90.00
_cell.angle_gamma   90.00
#
_symmetry.space_group_name_H-M   'P 1'
#
loop_
_entity.id
_entity.type
_entity.pdbx_description
1 polymer ?
#
loop_
_entity_poly.entity_id
_entity_poly.type
_entity_poly.pdbx_seq_one_letter_code
_entity_poly.pdbx_strand_id
1 'polypeptide(L)'
;MKTLDLDKITAEEIGEDHLSTGVQTPLRQDAFEKTDDEKIEIIQEHFAEIMHTLGLDLNDDSLKGTPYRVAKMYVKEIFEGLNPKN
;
A
#
# COMPACT_ATOMS: atom_id res chain seq x y z
N MET A 1 30.68 6.54 -19.08
CA MET A 1 29.63 6.35 -18.06
C MET A 1 28.31 6.61 -18.76
N LYS A 2 27.48 5.58 -18.96
CA LYS A 2 26.20 5.71 -19.67
C LYS A 2 25.20 6.26 -18.65
N THR A 3 24.65 7.44 -18.92
CA THR A 3 23.50 7.97 -18.18
C THR A 3 22.33 7.02 -18.42
N LEU A 4 21.81 6.41 -17.34
CA LEU A 4 20.55 5.69 -17.42
C LEU A 4 19.44 6.73 -17.59
N ASP A 5 18.69 6.58 -18.67
CA ASP A 5 17.54 7.40 -19.01
C ASP A 5 16.35 6.83 -18.23
N LEU A 6 16.12 7.34 -17.01
CA LEU A 6 15.08 6.88 -16.08
C LEU A 6 13.68 6.90 -16.70
N ASP A 7 13.48 7.75 -17.72
CA ASP A 7 12.23 7.91 -18.47
C ASP A 7 11.90 6.72 -19.39
N LYS A 8 12.82 5.75 -19.54
CA LYS A 8 12.66 4.57 -20.39
C LYS A 8 12.52 3.25 -19.64
N ILE A 9 12.54 3.29 -18.31
CA ILE A 9 12.34 2.09 -17.49
C ILE A 9 10.83 1.87 -17.33
N THR A 10 10.33 0.72 -17.77
CA THR A 10 8.92 0.36 -17.61
C THR A 10 8.59 0.11 -16.12
N ALA A 11 7.31 0.26 -15.74
CA ALA A 11 6.88 0.00 -14.36
C ALA A 11 7.19 -1.45 -13.90
N GLU A 12 7.24 -2.39 -14.85
CA GLU A 12 7.63 -3.78 -14.63
C GLU A 12 9.13 -3.88 -14.32
N GLU A 13 9.99 -3.20 -15.07
CA GLU A 13 11.44 -3.16 -14.84
C GLU A 13 11.82 -2.42 -13.54
N ILE A 14 11.08 -1.38 -13.13
CA ILE A 14 11.29 -0.70 -11.83
C ILE A 14 10.94 -1.62 -10.65
N GLY A 15 9.96 -2.52 -10.83
CA GLY A 15 9.54 -3.47 -9.79
C GLY A 15 10.43 -4.70 -9.66
N GLU A 16 11.01 -5.18 -10.77
CA GLU A 16 11.93 -6.32 -10.79
C GLU A 16 13.36 -5.93 -10.38
N ASP A 17 13.82 -4.75 -10.81
CA ASP A 17 15.13 -4.24 -10.42
C ASP A 17 14.97 -3.59 -9.05
N HIS A 18 15.41 -4.30 -8.00
CA HIS A 18 15.45 -3.83 -6.61
C HIS A 18 16.53 -2.74 -6.46
N LEU A 19 16.43 -1.67 -7.26
CA LEU A 19 17.20 -0.45 -7.18
C LEU A 19 16.82 0.24 -5.87
N SER A 20 17.35 -0.28 -4.77
CA SER A 20 17.48 0.44 -3.52
C SER A 20 18.52 1.54 -3.74
N THR A 21 18.10 2.57 -4.48
CA THR A 21 18.79 3.85 -4.48
C THR A 21 18.59 4.38 -3.08
N GLY A 22 19.52 4.06 -2.18
CA GLY A 22 19.48 4.54 -0.81
C GLY A 22 19.20 6.03 -0.79
N VAL A 23 18.22 6.44 0.02
CA VAL A 23 18.42 7.39 1.12
C VAL A 23 17.10 7.66 1.87
N GLN A 24 15.91 7.62 1.26
CA GLN A 24 14.61 7.75 1.97
C GLN A 24 13.47 7.06 1.20
N THR A 25 12.47 6.51 1.89
CA THR A 25 11.24 6.03 1.24
C THR A 25 10.58 7.21 0.50
N PRO A 26 10.33 7.11 -0.82
CA PRO A 26 9.72 8.20 -1.57
C PRO A 26 8.25 8.34 -1.18
N LEU A 27 7.97 9.27 -0.28
CA LEU A 27 6.62 9.60 0.17
C LEU A 27 6.06 10.80 -0.59
N ARG A 28 4.74 10.81 -0.78
CA ARG A 28 4.03 11.99 -1.29
C ARG A 28 4.08 13.13 -0.26
N GLN A 29 3.93 14.37 -0.75
CA GLN A 29 3.90 15.55 0.11
C GLN A 29 2.78 15.53 1.17
N ASP A 30 1.68 14.83 0.86
CA ASP A 30 0.48 14.70 1.69
C ASP A 30 0.41 13.39 2.50
N ALA A 31 1.51 12.62 2.60
CA ALA A 31 1.51 11.27 3.18
C ALA A 31 1.02 11.19 4.65
N PHE A 32 1.00 12.32 5.35
CA PHE A 32 0.64 12.43 6.78
C PHE A 32 -0.59 13.30 7.05
N GLU A 33 -1.33 13.72 6.02
CA GLU A 33 -2.55 14.52 6.21
C GLU A 33 -3.69 13.70 6.83
N LYS A 34 -3.76 12.40 6.51
CA LYS A 34 -4.77 11.48 7.03
C LYS A 34 -4.30 10.79 8.31
N THR A 35 -5.20 10.69 9.27
CA THR A 35 -5.05 9.85 10.45
C THR A 35 -4.99 8.37 10.05
N ASP A 36 -4.44 7.54 10.93
CA ASP A 36 -4.37 6.10 10.70
C ASP A 36 -5.75 5.46 10.56
N ASP A 37 -6.75 5.96 11.29
CA ASP A 37 -8.12 5.45 11.24
C ASP A 37 -8.76 5.77 9.88
N GLU A 38 -8.57 6.99 9.36
CA GLU A 38 -9.02 7.36 8.01
C GLU A 38 -8.31 6.53 6.93
N LYS A 39 -7.02 6.22 7.10
CA LYS A 39 -6.29 5.34 6.18
C LYS A 39 -6.87 3.92 6.20
N ILE A 40 -7.17 3.38 7.38
CA ILE A 40 -7.78 2.05 7.53
C ILE A 40 -9.15 2.02 6.86
N GLU A 41 -9.98 3.05 7.06
CA GLU A 41 -11.31 3.16 6.47
C GLU A 41 -11.26 3.15 4.94
N ILE A 42 -10.38 3.96 4.34
CA ILE A 42 -10.23 4.02 2.88
C ILE A 42 -9.68 2.69 2.34
N ILE A 43 -8.65 2.12 2.99
CA ILE A 43 -8.02 0.88 2.51
C ILE A 43 -8.98 -0.30 2.61
N GLN A 44 -9.81 -0.41 3.66
CA GLN A 44 -10.77 -1.51 3.76
C GLN A 44 -11.82 -1.47 2.65
N GLU A 45 -12.29 -0.29 2.24
CA GLU A 45 -13.23 -0.16 1.12
C GLU A 45 -12.60 -0.67 -0.17
N HIS A 46 -11.36 -0.27 -0.45
CA HIS A 46 -10.64 -0.77 -1.62
C HIS A 46 -10.39 -2.28 -1.58
N PHE A 47 -10.08 -2.84 -0.41
CA PHE A 47 -9.92 -4.29 -0.28
C PHE A 47 -11.23 -5.06 -0.43
N ALA A 48 -12.36 -4.49 -0.01
CA ALA A 48 -13.66 -5.08 -0.28
C ALA A 48 -13.92 -5.19 -1.80
N GLU A 49 -13.63 -4.14 -2.56
CA GLU A 49 -13.75 -4.15 -4.03
C GLU A 49 -12.78 -5.14 -4.70
N ILE A 50 -11.55 -5.26 -4.19
CA ILE A 50 -10.60 -6.28 -4.65
C ILE A 50 -11.16 -7.68 -4.40
N MET A 51 -11.72 -7.93 -3.21
CA MET A 51 -12.31 -9.22 -2.86
C MET A 51 -13.52 -9.55 -3.74
N HIS A 52 -14.38 -8.57 -4.03
CA HIS A 52 -15.47 -8.73 -4.99
C HIS A 52 -14.96 -9.03 -6.41
N THR A 53 -13.89 -8.38 -6.85
CA THR A 53 -13.25 -8.65 -8.14
C THR A 53 -12.72 -10.08 -8.24
N LEU A 54 -12.25 -10.64 -7.12
CA LEU A 54 -11.82 -12.04 -7.01
C LEU A 54 -12.99 -13.03 -6.92
N GLY A 55 -14.24 -12.55 -6.87
CA GLY A 55 -15.44 -13.39 -6.72
C GLY A 55 -15.69 -13.89 -5.29
N LEU A 56 -15.15 -13.20 -4.27
CA LEU A 56 -15.36 -13.55 -2.87
C LEU A 56 -16.65 -12.92 -2.33
N ASP A 57 -17.40 -13.70 -1.54
CA ASP A 57 -18.65 -13.26 -0.90
C ASP A 57 -18.38 -12.68 0.49
N LEU A 58 -18.57 -11.36 0.63
CA LEU A 58 -18.41 -10.67 1.91
C LEU A 58 -19.59 -10.84 2.86
N ASN A 59 -20.66 -11.53 2.47
CA ASN A 59 -21.70 -11.96 3.41
C ASN A 59 -21.27 -13.16 4.26
N ASP A 60 -20.22 -13.88 3.84
CA ASP A 60 -19.64 -14.96 4.62
C ASP A 60 -18.96 -14.42 5.90
N ASP A 61 -19.27 -15.03 7.04
CA ASP A 61 -18.80 -14.59 8.35
C ASP A 61 -17.27 -14.64 8.49
N SER A 62 -16.57 -15.52 7.75
CA SER A 62 -15.12 -15.60 7.76
C SER A 62 -14.47 -14.47 6.96
N LEU A 63 -15.16 -13.99 5.91
CA LEU A 63 -14.65 -13.01 4.96
C LEU A 63 -15.06 -11.56 5.25
N LYS A 64 -16.22 -11.32 5.87
CA LYS A 64 -16.73 -9.96 6.14
C LYS A 64 -15.77 -9.06 6.92
N GLY A 65 -14.94 -9.66 7.78
CA GLY A 65 -13.93 -8.94 8.56
C GLY A 65 -12.56 -8.84 7.89
N THR A 66 -12.34 -9.50 6.75
CA THR A 66 -11.05 -9.53 6.06
C THR A 66 -10.61 -8.16 5.55
N PRO A 67 -11.48 -7.34 4.91
CA PRO A 67 -11.05 -6.02 4.41
C PRO A 67 -10.46 -5.15 5.52
N TYR A 68 -11.13 -5.08 6.68
CA TYR A 68 -10.65 -4.37 7.85
C TYR A 68 -9.32 -4.94 8.38
N ARG A 69 -9.21 -6.27 8.53
CA ARG A 69 -7.98 -6.91 9.03
C ARG A 69 -6.78 -6.57 8.15
N VAL A 70 -6.95 -6.61 6.82
CA VAL A 70 -5.87 -6.28 5.88
C VAL A 70 -5.50 -4.80 5.94
N ALA A 71 -6.50 -3.91 5.97
CA ALA A 71 -6.27 -2.48 6.10
C ALA A 71 -5.52 -2.12 7.40
N LYS A 72 -5.95 -2.69 8.53
CA LYS A 72 -5.28 -2.53 9.82
C LYS A 72 -3.84 -3.05 9.77
N MET A 73 -3.63 -4.24 9.24
CA MET A 73 -2.30 -4.84 9.10
C MET A 73 -1.37 -3.95 8.27
N TYR A 74 -1.86 -3.33 7.19
CA TYR A 74 -1.05 -2.42 6.37
C TYR A 74 -0.64 -1.18 7.17
N VAL A 75 -1.58 -0.52 7.84
CA VAL A 75 -1.33 0.77 8.50
C VAL A 75 -0.59 0.62 9.83
N LYS A 76 -0.91 -0.41 10.62
CA LYS A 76 -0.47 -0.56 12.00
C LYS A 76 0.61 -1.62 12.21
N GLU A 77 0.97 -2.38 11.18
CA GLU A 77 1.93 -3.48 11.31
C GLU A 77 2.98 -3.43 10.19
N ILE A 78 2.60 -3.70 8.94
CA ILE A 78 3.55 -3.85 7.82
C ILE A 78 4.24 -2.54 7.46
N PHE A 79 3.49 -1.43 7.42
CA PHE A 79 4.01 -0.11 7.04
C PHE A 79 4.03 0.87 8.21
N GLU A 80 4.02 0.38 9.45
CA GLU A 80 4.06 1.24 10.64
C GLU A 80 5.31 2.14 10.66
N GLY A 81 6.43 1.68 10.08
CA GLY A 81 7.68 2.43 9.99
C GLY A 81 7.63 3.65 9.07
N LEU A 82 6.54 3.85 8.31
CA LEU A 82 6.33 5.09 7.55
C LEU A 82 5.87 6.25 8.45
N ASN A 83 5.30 5.95 9.61
CA ASN A 83 4.80 6.97 10.52
C ASN A 83 5.96 7.63 11.27
N PRO A 84 6.21 8.95 11.11
CA PRO A 84 7.34 9.63 11.75
C PRO A 84 7.20 9.76 13.27
N LYS A 85 6.07 9.37 13.85
CA LYS A 85 5.82 9.38 15.30
C LYS A 85 6.24 8.07 16.00
N ASN A 86 6.54 7.03 15.24
CA ASN A 86 7.04 5.75 15.76
C ASN A 86 8.56 5.77 15.89
#